data_AF-A0A5J5D3N3-F1
#
_entry.id   AF-A0A5J5D3N3-F1
#
_cell.length_a   1.000
_cell.length_b   1.000
_cell.length_c   1.000
_cell.angle_alpha   90.00
_cell.angle_beta   90.00
_cell.angle_gamma   90.00
#
_symmetry.space_group_name_H-M   'P 1'
#
loop_
_entity.id
_entity.type
_entity.pdbx_description
1 polymer ?
#
loop_
_entity_poly.entity_id
_entity_poly.type
_entity_poly.pdbx_seq_one_letter_code
_entity_poly.pdbx_strand_id
1 'polypeptide(L)'
;MAEKEKCEVDGDTLRQSETEREQKAASSASVGPQLSLGANLGFPHSNNFTEQGGQRQEEEEDTKGSPAMGNLIKVLGKDLENCPHFFLDFESKGLMGNLLKVLACAELEHGPIVFLDFEHAQPTEAETAVWNQVSAVLEEAHGILAELQSYNGAGQEIREAIQNPGDLALQEKAWNAVCPLVAKLKRFYEFSLRLENALRSLLEALTSPPYAPMQHLEREQALAKQFAEILHFTLSFDELKMTNPAIQNDFSYYRRTISRNRLNNQQLEAENEVNNEMANRMSLFYAEATPMLKTLSNATTKFVSENKTLPIEDTTDCLSTMACVCRVMLETPEYRCRFTNTDTMLFCMRVMVGVIILYDHVHPVGAFAKTSKIDMKGCIKVLKEQPSNSVEGLLNALSCTDLHLQATHGAM
;
A
#
# COMPACT_ATOMS: atom_id res chain seq x y z
N MET A 1 61.27 -6.05 20.06
CA MET A 1 61.14 -6.10 18.59
C MET A 1 60.46 -7.41 18.27
N ALA A 2 59.23 -7.32 17.78
CA ALA A 2 58.27 -8.42 17.68
C ALA A 2 58.45 -9.23 16.39
N GLU A 3 58.34 -10.55 16.51
CA GLU A 3 58.16 -11.48 15.40
C GLU A 3 56.67 -11.78 15.18
N LYS A 4 56.39 -12.17 13.93
CA LYS A 4 55.07 -12.44 13.33
C LYS A 4 54.38 -13.65 13.96
N GLU A 5 53.05 -13.57 14.12
CA GLU A 5 52.19 -14.75 14.09
C GLU A 5 50.87 -14.44 13.36
N LYS A 6 50.50 -15.37 12.49
CA LYS A 6 49.39 -15.33 11.52
C LYS A 6 48.30 -16.24 12.09
N CYS A 7 47.08 -15.73 12.29
CA CYS A 7 45.96 -16.55 12.75
C CYS A 7 44.91 -16.68 11.65
N GLU A 8 44.75 -17.90 11.18
CA GLU A 8 43.76 -18.43 10.23
C GLU A 8 42.74 -19.19 11.10
N VAL A 9 41.44 -18.89 10.99
CA VAL A 9 40.39 -19.56 11.77
C VAL A 9 39.27 -20.01 10.83
N ASP A 10 38.95 -21.29 10.98
CA ASP A 10 38.20 -22.20 10.11
C ASP A 10 36.72 -21.90 9.89
N GLY A 11 36.26 -22.19 8.67
CA GLY A 11 34.89 -22.03 8.17
C GLY A 11 33.95 -23.24 8.35
N ASP A 12 34.29 -24.22 9.19
CA ASP A 12 33.48 -25.45 9.33
C ASP A 12 32.45 -25.44 10.47
N THR A 13 32.45 -24.42 11.33
CA THR A 13 31.49 -24.35 12.46
C THR A 13 30.14 -23.74 12.06
N LEU A 14 30.02 -23.08 10.91
CA LEU A 14 28.77 -22.43 10.48
C LEU A 14 27.80 -23.37 9.75
N ARG A 15 28.30 -24.45 9.14
CA ARG A 15 27.48 -25.38 8.35
C ARG A 15 26.68 -26.39 9.16
N GLN A 16 27.06 -26.65 10.40
CA GLN A 16 26.31 -27.55 11.29
C GLN A 16 25.08 -26.87 11.94
N SER A 17 25.06 -25.54 12.04
CA SER A 17 23.91 -24.81 12.63
C SER A 17 22.74 -24.60 11.66
N GLU A 18 22.96 -24.72 10.34
CA GLU A 18 21.89 -24.54 9.35
C GLU A 18 21.10 -25.83 9.09
N THR A 19 21.74 -27.00 9.19
CA THR A 19 21.08 -28.29 8.94
C THR A 19 20.12 -28.72 10.06
N GLU A 20 20.32 -28.25 11.30
CA GLU A 20 19.40 -28.52 12.42
C GLU A 20 18.14 -27.64 12.40
N ARG A 21 18.15 -26.52 11.67
CA ARG A 21 16.96 -25.65 11.54
C ARG A 21 15.96 -26.16 10.50
N GLU A 22 16.43 -26.81 9.44
CA GLU A 22 15.55 -27.34 8.38
C GLU A 22 14.81 -28.62 8.81
N GLN A 23 15.39 -29.46 9.68
CA GLN A 23 14.73 -30.68 10.15
C GLN A 23 13.61 -30.45 11.17
N LYS A 24 13.58 -29.30 11.87
CA LYS A 24 12.49 -28.96 12.81
C LYS A 24 11.25 -28.37 12.15
N ALA A 25 11.35 -27.87 10.92
CA ALA A 25 10.22 -27.32 10.19
C ALA A 25 9.33 -28.40 9.53
N ALA A 26 9.87 -29.60 9.28
CA ALA A 26 9.14 -30.69 8.62
C ALA A 26 8.27 -31.54 9.57
N SER A 27 8.44 -31.43 10.90
CA SER A 27 7.78 -32.33 11.87
C SER A 27 6.49 -31.79 12.50
N SER A 28 6.01 -30.58 12.15
CA SER A 28 4.80 -29.99 12.75
C SER A 28 3.55 -30.03 11.85
N ALA A 29 3.61 -30.68 10.68
CA ALA A 29 2.48 -30.85 9.79
C ALA A 29 1.89 -32.27 9.87
N SER A 30 1.26 -32.63 10.98
CA SER A 30 0.28 -33.71 10.98
C SER A 30 -0.67 -33.64 12.18
N VAL A 31 -1.91 -34.07 11.92
CA VAL A 31 -3.01 -34.40 12.86
C VAL A 31 -4.07 -33.31 13.09
N GLY A 32 -5.19 -33.43 12.34
CA GLY A 32 -6.50 -32.83 12.61
C GLY A 32 -7.54 -33.31 11.58
N PRO A 33 -8.75 -33.77 11.98
CA PRO A 33 -9.50 -34.80 11.22
C PRO A 33 -10.41 -34.29 10.10
N GLN A 34 -10.55 -35.13 9.06
CA GLN A 34 -11.54 -35.04 7.99
C GLN A 34 -12.97 -35.17 8.54
N LEU A 35 -13.83 -34.22 8.17
CA LEU A 35 -15.29 -34.40 8.14
C LEU A 35 -15.77 -34.29 6.70
N SER A 36 -16.14 -35.44 6.16
CA SER A 36 -16.79 -35.64 4.88
C SER A 36 -18.27 -35.23 4.95
N LEU A 37 -18.70 -34.30 4.08
CA LEU A 37 -20.08 -34.26 3.60
C LEU A 37 -20.07 -34.43 2.08
N GLY A 38 -20.51 -35.62 1.64
CA GLY A 38 -20.83 -35.88 0.25
C GLY A 38 -22.19 -35.29 -0.09
N ALA A 39 -22.29 -34.67 -1.27
CA ALA A 39 -23.55 -34.51 -1.98
C ALA A 39 -23.27 -34.66 -3.48
N ASN A 40 -23.71 -35.82 -3.96
CA ASN A 40 -23.67 -36.32 -5.32
C ASN A 40 -24.85 -35.73 -6.10
N LEU A 41 -24.63 -34.92 -7.13
CA LEU A 41 -25.58 -34.62 -8.22
C LEU A 41 -24.70 -34.17 -9.40
N GLY A 42 -24.44 -34.95 -10.45
CA GLY A 42 -25.43 -35.54 -11.36
C GLY A 42 -25.36 -34.77 -12.69
N PHE A 43 -24.44 -35.17 -13.57
CA PHE A 43 -24.41 -34.75 -14.99
C PHE A 43 -25.72 -35.15 -15.69
N PRO A 44 -26.04 -34.48 -16.80
CA PRO A 44 -26.04 -35.26 -18.03
C PRO A 44 -25.34 -34.59 -19.21
N HIS A 45 -24.57 -35.41 -19.93
CA HIS A 45 -24.20 -35.21 -21.33
C HIS A 45 -25.43 -35.21 -22.25
N SER A 46 -25.35 -34.46 -23.34
CA SER A 46 -25.93 -34.86 -24.63
C SER A 46 -25.14 -34.24 -25.79
N ASN A 47 -25.11 -35.00 -26.89
CA ASN A 47 -24.16 -34.99 -27.98
C ASN A 47 -24.69 -34.27 -29.24
N ASN A 48 -23.74 -33.84 -30.08
CA ASN A 48 -23.63 -34.08 -31.54
C ASN A 48 -24.40 -33.27 -32.62
N PHE A 49 -23.58 -32.92 -33.64
CA PHE A 49 -23.80 -32.75 -35.10
C PHE A 49 -24.50 -31.44 -35.55
N THR A 50 -24.06 -30.71 -36.61
CA THR A 50 -23.68 -31.18 -37.96
C THR A 50 -22.90 -30.08 -38.73
N GLU A 51 -22.01 -30.49 -39.63
CA GLU A 51 -21.36 -29.69 -40.69
C GLU A 51 -22.33 -29.28 -41.82
N GLN A 52 -22.16 -28.06 -42.36
CA GLN A 52 -22.26 -27.66 -43.79
C GLN A 52 -21.41 -26.36 -43.88
N GLY A 53 -20.39 -26.16 -44.73
CA GLY A 53 -20.18 -26.59 -46.11
C GLY A 53 -20.59 -25.45 -47.06
N GLY A 54 -19.66 -24.56 -47.47
CA GLY A 54 -19.98 -23.60 -48.54
C GLY A 54 -19.08 -22.37 -48.74
N GLN A 55 -18.09 -22.53 -49.62
CA GLN A 55 -17.61 -21.58 -50.64
C GLN A 55 -16.60 -20.46 -50.30
N ARG A 56 -15.50 -20.55 -51.08
CA ARG A 56 -14.40 -19.62 -51.33
C ARG A 56 -14.90 -18.33 -51.98
N GLN A 57 -14.23 -17.22 -51.68
CA GLN A 57 -13.79 -16.26 -52.68
C GLN A 57 -12.42 -15.71 -52.28
N GLU A 58 -11.45 -16.00 -53.13
CA GLU A 58 -10.14 -15.36 -53.22
C GLU A 58 -10.36 -13.96 -53.79
N GLU A 59 -9.72 -12.93 -53.24
CA GLU A 59 -9.37 -11.74 -54.00
C GLU A 59 -8.02 -11.20 -53.50
N GLU A 60 -7.15 -11.03 -54.49
CA GLU A 60 -5.71 -10.83 -54.45
C GLU A 60 -5.36 -9.34 -54.38
N GLU A 61 -4.15 -9.06 -53.89
CA GLU A 61 -3.44 -7.78 -53.87
C GLU A 61 -3.53 -6.95 -55.16
N ASP A 62 -3.67 -5.62 -55.00
CA ASP A 62 -3.01 -4.68 -55.92
C ASP A 62 -2.45 -3.46 -55.18
N THR A 63 -1.12 -3.41 -55.12
CA THR A 63 -0.28 -2.34 -54.59
C THR A 63 -0.23 -1.14 -55.54
N LYS A 64 -0.61 0.07 -55.08
CA LYS A 64 -0.13 1.35 -55.66
C LYS A 64 0.02 2.42 -54.58
N GLY A 65 1.27 2.85 -54.38
CA GLY A 65 1.66 3.87 -53.41
C GLY A 65 1.40 5.31 -53.85
N SER A 66 1.48 6.22 -52.88
CA SER A 66 1.72 7.65 -53.09
C SER A 66 2.63 8.19 -51.96
N PRO A 67 3.72 8.93 -52.26
CA PRO A 67 4.72 9.37 -51.29
C PRO A 67 4.51 10.84 -50.91
N ALA A 68 4.21 11.13 -49.64
CA ALA A 68 4.20 12.51 -49.15
C ALA A 68 4.43 12.58 -47.63
N MET A 69 5.61 12.20 -47.14
CA MET A 69 6.05 12.44 -45.75
C MET A 69 7.58 12.42 -45.62
N GLY A 70 8.29 12.96 -46.62
CA GLY A 70 9.76 12.95 -46.68
C GLY A 70 10.45 14.32 -46.55
N ASN A 71 9.72 15.44 -46.58
CA ASN A 71 10.34 16.76 -46.80
C ASN A 71 10.09 17.83 -45.72
N LEU A 72 9.49 17.50 -44.57
CA LEU A 72 9.28 18.49 -43.50
C LEU A 72 10.44 18.58 -42.48
N ILE A 73 11.31 17.55 -42.39
CA ILE A 73 12.43 17.50 -41.44
C ILE A 73 13.70 18.20 -41.96
N LYS A 74 13.78 18.54 -43.26
CA LYS A 74 14.95 19.21 -43.86
C LYS A 74 14.89 20.74 -43.92
N VAL A 75 13.78 21.37 -43.52
CA VAL A 75 13.60 22.84 -43.61
C VAL A 75 13.78 23.54 -42.25
N LEU A 76 13.86 22.82 -41.13
CA LEU A 76 14.02 23.40 -39.79
C LEU A 76 15.42 23.23 -39.17
N GLY A 77 16.41 22.79 -39.95
CA GLY A 77 17.75 22.45 -39.45
C GLY A 77 18.88 23.40 -39.83
N LYS A 78 18.62 24.64 -40.31
CA LYS A 78 19.70 25.48 -40.87
C LYS A 78 19.83 26.94 -40.42
N ASP A 79 18.99 27.47 -39.54
CA ASP A 79 19.13 28.88 -39.10
C ASP A 79 19.14 29.01 -37.57
N LEU A 80 20.07 28.33 -36.88
CA LEU A 80 20.31 28.58 -35.45
C LEU A 80 21.80 28.71 -35.08
N GLU A 81 22.60 29.28 -35.99
CA GLU A 81 23.98 29.71 -35.72
C GLU A 81 24.17 31.17 -36.13
N ASN A 82 23.65 32.10 -35.32
CA ASN A 82 24.17 33.45 -35.06
C ASN A 82 23.07 34.34 -34.47
N CYS A 83 23.07 34.53 -33.14
CA CYS A 83 22.54 35.73 -32.46
C CYS A 83 22.69 35.59 -30.93
N PRO A 84 23.74 36.11 -30.28
CA PRO A 84 23.88 36.07 -28.83
C PRO A 84 23.11 37.20 -28.11
N HIS A 85 22.10 37.80 -28.73
CA HIS A 85 21.31 38.90 -28.16
C HIS A 85 19.79 38.67 -28.10
N PHE A 86 19.34 37.42 -28.27
CA PHE A 86 17.92 37.07 -28.14
C PHE A 86 17.54 36.51 -26.74
N PHE A 87 18.49 36.51 -25.79
CA PHE A 87 18.36 35.83 -24.49
C PHE A 87 18.01 36.75 -23.31
N LEU A 88 17.68 38.02 -23.54
CA LEU A 88 17.36 38.99 -22.48
C LEU A 88 16.10 39.84 -22.76
N ASP A 89 15.03 39.23 -23.28
CA ASP A 89 13.72 39.92 -23.34
C ASP A 89 12.50 38.97 -23.37
N PHE A 90 12.63 37.75 -22.84
CA PHE A 90 11.54 36.76 -22.82
C PHE A 90 11.07 36.37 -21.42
N GLU A 91 11.21 37.29 -20.46
CA GLU A 91 10.73 37.14 -19.08
C GLU A 91 9.31 37.71 -18.86
N SER A 92 8.58 38.08 -19.92
CA SER A 92 7.32 38.84 -19.79
C SER A 92 6.04 38.14 -20.28
N LYS A 93 6.10 37.00 -20.99
CA LYS A 93 4.85 36.33 -21.45
C LYS A 93 4.91 34.81 -21.28
N GLY A 94 4.23 34.33 -20.25
CA GLY A 94 4.11 32.93 -19.85
C GLY A 94 3.35 32.03 -20.83
N LEU A 95 3.86 31.86 -22.05
CA LEU A 95 3.30 30.91 -23.03
C LEU A 95 4.29 29.85 -23.52
N MET A 96 5.59 29.95 -23.20
CA MET A 96 6.60 28.99 -23.69
C MET A 96 7.00 27.91 -22.67
N GLY A 97 6.23 27.75 -21.58
CA GLY A 97 6.32 26.59 -20.68
C GLY A 97 5.55 25.36 -21.19
N ASN A 98 4.74 25.52 -22.25
CA ASN A 98 3.88 24.45 -22.75
C ASN A 98 4.51 23.62 -23.87
N LEU A 99 5.44 24.16 -24.66
CA LEU A 99 6.03 23.39 -25.76
C LEU A 99 7.08 22.38 -25.27
N LEU A 100 7.76 22.66 -24.15
CA LEU A 100 8.68 21.71 -23.50
C LEU A 100 7.95 20.67 -22.63
N LYS A 101 6.71 20.96 -22.17
CA LYS A 101 5.81 19.95 -21.58
C LYS A 101 5.37 18.86 -22.55
N VAL A 102 5.47 19.11 -23.87
CA VAL A 102 5.02 18.17 -24.92
C VAL A 102 6.06 17.10 -25.25
N LEU A 103 7.35 17.32 -24.95
CA LEU A 103 8.41 16.39 -25.38
C LEU A 103 8.93 15.46 -24.27
N ALA A 104 8.66 15.75 -22.99
CA ALA A 104 9.06 14.89 -21.87
C ALA A 104 8.04 13.77 -21.56
N CYS A 105 6.90 13.71 -22.25
CA CYS A 105 5.79 12.80 -21.94
C CYS A 105 5.18 12.17 -23.20
N ALA A 106 6.01 11.61 -24.09
CA ALA A 106 5.51 10.81 -25.20
C ALA A 106 4.86 9.46 -24.77
N GLU A 107 4.81 9.15 -23.47
CA GLU A 107 4.30 7.87 -22.93
C GLU A 107 2.94 7.97 -22.21
N LEU A 108 2.35 9.17 -22.10
CA LEU A 108 1.00 9.33 -21.56
C LEU A 108 0.09 9.88 -22.65
N GLU A 109 -0.95 9.14 -23.01
CA GLU A 109 -2.01 9.61 -23.93
C GLU A 109 -2.80 10.83 -23.39
N HIS A 110 -2.45 11.35 -22.21
CA HIS A 110 -3.23 12.30 -21.43
C HIS A 110 -2.42 13.51 -20.93
N GLY A 111 -2.04 14.41 -21.84
CA GLY A 111 -1.76 15.82 -21.51
C GLY A 111 -0.63 16.11 -20.50
N PRO A 112 -0.49 17.38 -20.05
CA PRO A 112 0.56 17.76 -19.10
C PRO A 112 0.23 17.24 -17.69
N ILE A 113 1.18 16.51 -17.09
CA ILE A 113 1.05 15.93 -15.75
C ILE A 113 0.88 17.05 -14.70
N VAL A 114 -0.12 16.88 -13.84
CA VAL A 114 -0.46 17.78 -12.72
C VAL A 114 0.55 17.59 -11.58
N PHE A 115 0.99 18.70 -10.98
CA PHE A 115 1.78 18.67 -9.74
C PHE A 115 0.84 18.71 -8.53
N LEU A 116 0.96 17.74 -7.62
CA LEU A 116 0.18 17.71 -6.38
C LEU A 116 0.91 18.50 -5.29
N ASP A 117 0.30 19.59 -4.81
CA ASP A 117 0.88 20.38 -3.72
C ASP A 117 0.57 19.77 -2.35
N PHE A 118 1.41 18.82 -1.93
CA PHE A 118 1.29 18.20 -0.60
C PHE A 118 1.59 19.17 0.55
N GLU A 119 2.23 20.32 0.29
CA GLU A 119 2.64 21.25 1.34
C GLU A 119 1.53 22.27 1.62
N HIS A 120 0.95 22.89 0.58
CA HIS A 120 0.10 24.07 0.76
C HIS A 120 -1.35 23.93 0.25
N ALA A 121 -1.75 22.78 -0.32
CA ALA A 121 -3.12 22.60 -0.82
C ALA A 121 -4.18 22.95 0.24
N GLN A 122 -5.14 23.78 -0.16
CA GLN A 122 -6.28 24.23 0.66
C GLN A 122 -7.59 23.75 0.03
N PRO A 123 -8.61 23.38 0.84
CA PRO A 123 -9.87 22.90 0.32
C PRO A 123 -10.63 24.00 -0.42
N THR A 124 -11.20 23.64 -1.56
CA THR A 124 -12.24 24.43 -2.22
C THR A 124 -13.58 24.30 -1.49
N GLU A 125 -14.55 25.15 -1.84
CA GLU A 125 -15.92 25.08 -1.28
C GLU A 125 -16.57 23.71 -1.52
N ALA A 126 -16.32 23.09 -2.68
CA ALA A 126 -16.82 21.76 -3.02
C ALA A 126 -16.19 20.66 -2.15
N GLU A 127 -14.92 20.80 -1.78
CA GLU A 127 -14.20 19.80 -0.97
C GLU A 127 -14.48 19.93 0.53
N THR A 128 -14.89 21.11 0.99
CA THR A 128 -14.92 21.49 2.42
C THR A 128 -15.67 20.48 3.31
N ALA A 129 -16.78 19.92 2.84
CA ALA A 129 -17.55 18.96 3.63
C ALA A 129 -16.78 17.65 3.89
N VAL A 130 -16.26 17.03 2.82
CA VAL A 130 -15.45 15.80 2.92
C VAL A 130 -14.13 16.10 3.64
N TRP A 131 -13.52 17.25 3.33
CA TRP A 131 -12.27 17.67 3.92
C TRP A 131 -12.37 17.78 5.44
N ASN A 132 -13.41 18.43 5.97
CA ASN A 132 -13.61 18.56 7.43
C ASN A 132 -13.80 17.20 8.11
N GLN A 133 -14.56 16.29 7.49
CA GLN A 133 -14.78 14.95 8.01
C GLN A 133 -13.46 14.17 8.11
N VAL A 134 -12.63 14.23 7.08
CA VAL A 134 -11.36 13.50 7.01
C VAL A 134 -10.30 14.16 7.91
N SER A 135 -10.27 15.49 7.99
CA SER A 135 -9.36 16.24 8.87
C SER A 135 -9.53 15.83 10.33
N ALA A 136 -10.76 15.65 10.81
CA ALA A 136 -11.02 15.18 12.18
C ALA A 136 -10.40 13.80 12.47
N VAL A 137 -10.32 12.91 11.46
CA VAL A 137 -9.67 11.60 11.59
C VAL A 137 -8.14 11.75 11.56
N LEU A 138 -7.62 12.59 10.68
CA LEU A 138 -6.18 12.84 10.53
C LEU A 138 -5.56 13.59 11.72
N GLU A 139 -6.31 14.48 12.37
CA GLU A 139 -5.89 15.12 13.62
C GLU A 139 -5.64 14.08 14.72
N GLU A 140 -6.52 13.09 14.86
CA GLU A 140 -6.32 12.01 15.82
C GLU A 140 -5.21 11.03 15.43
N ALA A 141 -4.95 10.85 14.13
CA ALA A 141 -3.92 9.95 13.61
C ALA A 141 -2.54 10.21 14.23
N HIS A 142 -2.19 11.48 14.46
CA HIS A 142 -0.95 11.89 15.11
C HIS A 142 -0.83 11.36 16.55
N GLY A 143 -1.93 11.44 17.32
CA GLY A 143 -1.98 10.92 18.69
C GLY A 143 -1.88 9.39 18.72
N ILE A 144 -2.52 8.71 17.76
CA ILE A 144 -2.44 7.25 17.61
C ILE A 144 -1.00 6.80 17.34
N LEU A 145 -0.27 7.48 16.43
CA LEU A 145 1.13 7.17 16.16
C LEU A 145 2.01 7.41 17.39
N ALA A 146 1.84 8.54 18.10
CA ALA A 146 2.62 8.83 19.30
C ALA A 146 2.40 7.79 20.41
N GLU A 147 1.16 7.29 20.56
CA GLU A 147 0.84 6.23 21.52
C GLU A 147 1.42 4.88 21.14
N LEU A 148 1.47 4.55 19.84
CA LEU A 148 2.11 3.33 19.36
C LEU A 148 3.64 3.40 19.50
N GLN A 149 4.26 4.55 19.20
CA GLN A 149 5.69 4.77 19.39
C GLN A 149 6.12 4.61 20.84
N SER A 150 5.27 5.00 21.79
CA SER A 150 5.52 4.86 23.23
C SER A 150 5.02 3.54 23.83
N TYR A 151 4.67 2.55 22.99
CA TYR A 151 4.18 1.25 23.44
C TYR A 151 5.35 0.35 23.87
N ASN A 152 5.64 0.33 25.18
CA ASN A 152 6.74 -0.46 25.74
C ASN A 152 6.41 -1.94 25.97
N GLY A 153 5.12 -2.28 26.03
CA GLY A 153 4.64 -3.62 26.37
C GLY A 153 4.75 -3.99 27.85
N ALA A 154 4.14 -5.13 28.23
CA ALA A 154 4.15 -5.68 29.60
C ALA A 154 4.93 -7.01 29.71
N GLY A 155 5.90 -7.22 28.82
CA GLY A 155 6.57 -8.51 28.65
C GLY A 155 7.38 -9.00 29.85
N GLN A 156 7.85 -8.11 30.74
CA GLN A 156 8.53 -8.51 31.97
C GLN A 156 7.53 -9.06 32.99
N GLU A 157 6.50 -8.27 33.30
CA GLU A 157 5.45 -8.60 34.26
C GLU A 157 4.71 -9.88 33.85
N ILE A 158 4.42 -10.02 32.55
CA ILE A 158 3.79 -11.23 31.99
C ILE A 158 4.68 -12.46 32.19
N ARG A 159 6.00 -12.35 31.96
CA ARG A 159 6.92 -13.48 32.15
C ARG A 159 7.02 -13.88 33.62
N GLU A 160 7.13 -12.92 34.53
CA GLU A 160 7.16 -13.16 35.98
C GLU A 160 5.88 -13.89 36.45
N ALA A 161 4.71 -13.45 35.96
CA ALA A 161 3.42 -14.07 36.26
C ALA A 161 3.27 -15.48 35.68
N ILE A 162 3.76 -15.74 34.46
CA ILE A 162 3.71 -17.09 33.85
C ILE A 162 4.64 -18.07 34.57
N GLN A 163 5.82 -17.62 35.02
CA GLN A 163 6.77 -18.46 35.75
C GLN A 163 6.28 -18.83 37.16
N ASN A 164 5.47 -17.97 37.79
CA ASN A 164 4.98 -18.14 39.15
C ASN A 164 3.44 -18.10 39.20
N PRO A 165 2.75 -19.11 38.66
CA PRO A 165 1.28 -19.07 38.50
C PRO A 165 0.51 -19.10 39.82
N GLY A 166 1.14 -19.50 40.93
CA GLY A 166 0.55 -19.50 42.27
C GLY A 166 0.68 -18.18 43.04
N ASP A 167 1.50 -17.23 42.54
CA ASP A 167 1.70 -15.94 43.20
C ASP A 167 0.67 -14.92 42.68
N LEU A 168 -0.34 -14.65 43.50
CA LEU A 168 -1.44 -13.73 43.18
C LEU A 168 -0.95 -12.28 42.98
N ALA A 169 0.09 -11.84 43.70
CA ALA A 169 0.61 -10.48 43.56
C ALA A 169 1.28 -10.27 42.20
N LEU A 170 1.99 -11.29 41.69
CA LEU A 170 2.56 -11.24 40.34
C LEU A 170 1.48 -11.31 39.25
N GLN A 171 0.42 -12.11 39.45
CA GLN A 171 -0.72 -12.11 38.51
C GLN A 171 -1.38 -10.73 38.42
N GLU A 172 -1.63 -10.10 39.57
CA GLU A 172 -2.25 -8.77 39.65
C GLU A 172 -1.34 -7.69 39.05
N LYS A 173 -0.04 -7.73 39.32
CA LYS A 173 0.95 -6.81 38.72
C LYS A 173 0.92 -6.89 37.19
N ALA A 174 0.94 -8.10 36.62
CA ALA A 174 0.86 -8.30 35.18
C ALA A 174 -0.48 -7.85 34.60
N TRP A 175 -1.57 -8.08 35.33
CA TRP A 175 -2.90 -7.61 34.93
C TRP A 175 -2.99 -6.09 34.88
N ASN A 176 -2.53 -5.41 35.93
CA ASN A 176 -2.53 -3.95 36.00
C ASN A 176 -1.62 -3.30 34.96
N ALA A 177 -0.54 -3.97 34.54
CA ALA A 177 0.32 -3.52 33.46
C ALA A 177 -0.32 -3.72 32.07
N VAL A 178 -0.95 -4.87 31.82
CA VAL A 178 -1.46 -5.22 30.49
C VAL A 178 -2.79 -4.54 30.15
N CYS A 179 -3.67 -4.29 31.13
CA CYS A 179 -4.97 -3.66 30.90
C CYS A 179 -4.91 -2.31 30.17
N PRO A 180 -4.14 -1.31 30.62
CA PRO A 180 -4.05 -0.02 29.91
C PRO A 180 -3.42 -0.16 28.51
N LEU A 181 -2.54 -1.13 28.31
CA LEU A 181 -1.96 -1.42 26.99
C LEU A 181 -3.02 -1.99 26.04
N VAL A 182 -3.87 -2.89 26.52
CA VAL A 182 -4.97 -3.46 25.73
C VAL A 182 -6.02 -2.40 25.40
N ALA A 183 -6.28 -1.45 26.30
CA ALA A 183 -7.13 -0.30 26.01
C ALA A 183 -6.58 0.54 24.83
N LYS A 184 -5.26 0.77 24.79
CA LYS A 184 -4.61 1.39 23.60
C LYS A 184 -4.79 0.54 22.35
N LEU A 185 -4.57 -0.78 22.44
CA LEU A 185 -4.76 -1.68 21.29
C LEU A 185 -6.22 -1.67 20.78
N LYS A 186 -7.20 -1.57 21.68
CA LYS A 186 -8.61 -1.42 21.31
C LYS A 186 -8.82 -0.10 20.56
N ARG A 187 -8.28 1.00 21.09
CA ARG A 187 -8.38 2.31 20.45
C ARG A 187 -7.77 2.33 19.05
N PHE A 188 -6.61 1.71 18.84
CA PHE A 188 -5.99 1.63 17.51
C PHE A 188 -6.85 0.83 16.53
N TYR A 189 -7.43 -0.28 16.97
CA TYR A 189 -8.36 -1.06 16.15
C TYR A 189 -9.62 -0.25 15.81
N GLU A 190 -10.24 0.43 16.77
CA GLU A 190 -11.41 1.28 16.52
C GLU A 190 -11.07 2.47 15.61
N PHE A 191 -9.86 3.02 15.73
CA PHE A 191 -9.37 4.04 14.81
C PHE A 191 -9.28 3.52 13.37
N SER A 192 -8.84 2.27 13.16
CA SER A 192 -8.79 1.66 11.83
C SER A 192 -10.16 1.65 11.13
N LEU A 193 -11.25 1.46 11.89
CA LEU A 193 -12.62 1.50 11.35
C LEU A 193 -13.03 2.92 10.93
N ARG A 194 -12.55 3.95 11.63
CA ARG A 194 -12.78 5.35 11.24
C ARG A 194 -11.96 5.73 10.03
N LEU A 195 -10.73 5.21 9.92
CA LEU A 195 -9.86 5.39 8.76
C LEU A 195 -10.48 4.75 7.50
N GLU A 196 -11.09 3.56 7.61
CA GLU A 196 -11.88 2.94 6.52
C GLU A 196 -12.98 3.90 6.01
N ASN A 197 -13.75 4.50 6.91
CA ASN A 197 -14.84 5.40 6.51
C ASN A 197 -14.31 6.70 5.87
N ALA A 198 -13.21 7.26 6.40
CA ALA A 198 -12.56 8.43 5.82
C ALA A 198 -12.04 8.14 4.39
N LEU A 199 -11.37 6.99 4.19
CA LEU A 199 -10.93 6.55 2.87
C LEU A 199 -12.11 6.42 1.90
N ARG A 200 -13.23 5.83 2.35
CA ARG A 200 -14.42 5.70 1.50
C ARG A 200 -14.94 7.05 1.02
N SER A 201 -15.06 8.03 1.91
CA SER A 201 -15.52 9.37 1.53
C SER A 201 -14.57 10.07 0.54
N LEU A 202 -13.25 9.84 0.65
CA LEU A 202 -12.29 10.33 -0.33
C LEU A 202 -12.42 9.63 -1.69
N LEU A 203 -12.57 8.31 -1.70
CA LEU A 203 -12.77 7.54 -2.93
C LEU A 203 -14.04 7.99 -3.64
N GLU A 204 -15.15 8.17 -2.91
CA GLU A 204 -16.40 8.70 -3.46
C GLU A 204 -16.21 10.06 -4.14
N ALA A 205 -15.49 10.99 -3.51
CA ALA A 205 -15.23 12.31 -4.08
C ALA A 205 -14.31 12.25 -5.32
N LEU A 206 -13.19 11.52 -5.21
CA LEU A 206 -12.10 11.48 -6.20
C LEU A 206 -12.33 10.50 -7.37
N THR A 207 -13.48 9.82 -7.40
CA THR A 207 -13.87 8.90 -8.48
C THR A 207 -15.26 9.19 -9.02
N SER A 208 -15.87 10.31 -8.61
CA SER A 208 -17.25 10.63 -9.00
C SER A 208 -17.34 11.14 -10.45
N PRO A 209 -18.27 10.61 -11.27
CA PRO A 209 -18.50 11.18 -12.60
C PRO A 209 -18.98 12.64 -12.49
N PRO A 210 -18.68 13.51 -13.48
CA PRO A 210 -18.23 13.17 -14.83
C PRO A 210 -16.73 13.35 -15.09
N TYR A 211 -15.92 13.59 -14.05
CA TYR A 211 -14.52 13.96 -14.24
C TYR A 211 -13.61 12.73 -14.38
N ALA A 212 -12.56 12.86 -15.19
CA ALA A 212 -11.53 11.86 -15.30
C ALA A 212 -10.56 11.94 -14.09
N PRO A 213 -9.85 10.86 -13.74
CA PRO A 213 -8.90 10.83 -12.62
C PRO A 213 -7.89 11.98 -12.55
N MET A 214 -7.26 12.34 -13.68
CA MET A 214 -6.31 13.46 -13.74
C MET A 214 -7.01 14.80 -13.42
N GLN A 215 -8.26 14.98 -13.84
CA GLN A 215 -9.03 16.19 -13.55
C GLN A 215 -9.42 16.26 -12.08
N HIS A 216 -9.76 15.13 -11.46
CA HIS A 216 -10.01 15.08 -10.02
C HIS A 216 -8.78 15.51 -9.23
N LEU A 217 -7.61 14.96 -9.58
CA LEU A 217 -6.35 15.32 -8.92
C LEU A 217 -5.93 16.78 -9.16
N GLU A 218 -6.35 17.41 -10.26
CA GLU A 218 -6.11 18.84 -10.52
C GLU A 218 -7.03 19.74 -9.71
N ARG A 219 -8.31 19.35 -9.58
CA ARG A 219 -9.38 20.17 -8.99
C ARG A 219 -9.49 20.00 -7.49
N GLU A 220 -9.43 18.76 -7.03
CA GLU A 220 -9.60 18.37 -5.62
C GLU A 220 -8.26 18.04 -4.95
N GLN A 221 -7.30 18.98 -5.02
CA GLN A 221 -5.95 18.79 -4.49
C GLN A 221 -5.94 18.59 -2.96
N ALA A 222 -6.87 19.20 -2.23
CA ALA A 222 -6.91 19.06 -0.77
C ALA A 222 -7.37 17.65 -0.38
N LEU A 223 -8.34 17.08 -1.09
CA LEU A 223 -8.76 15.69 -0.90
C LEU A 223 -7.68 14.70 -1.34
N ALA A 224 -6.99 14.97 -2.45
CA ALA A 224 -5.85 14.16 -2.88
C ALA A 224 -4.71 14.17 -1.84
N LYS A 225 -4.45 15.33 -1.22
CA LYS A 225 -3.52 15.45 -0.09
C LYS A 225 -3.99 14.65 1.13
N GLN A 226 -5.25 14.71 1.50
CA GLN A 226 -5.77 13.92 2.63
C GLN A 226 -5.70 12.40 2.38
N PHE A 227 -5.93 11.95 1.14
CA PHE A 227 -5.72 10.55 0.77
C PHE A 227 -4.24 10.18 0.99
N ALA A 228 -3.32 11.01 0.50
CA ALA A 228 -1.90 10.83 0.74
C ALA A 228 -1.55 10.78 2.25
N GLU A 229 -2.15 11.62 3.09
CA GLU A 229 -1.96 11.64 4.54
C GLU A 229 -2.50 10.37 5.23
N ILE A 230 -3.64 9.83 4.79
CA ILE A 230 -4.16 8.53 5.25
C ILE A 230 -3.16 7.41 4.95
N LEU A 231 -2.62 7.36 3.73
CA LEU A 231 -1.65 6.34 3.33
C LEU A 231 -0.33 6.48 4.10
N HIS A 232 0.12 7.71 4.32
CA HIS A 232 1.30 7.99 5.11
C HIS A 232 1.16 7.50 6.56
N PHE A 233 0.04 7.81 7.22
CA PHE A 233 -0.26 7.28 8.55
C PHE A 233 -0.27 5.75 8.55
N THR A 234 -0.92 5.15 7.56
CA THR A 234 -1.11 3.69 7.45
C THR A 234 0.22 2.96 7.42
N LEU A 235 1.12 3.37 6.51
CA LEU A 235 2.44 2.76 6.40
C LEU A 235 3.29 3.01 7.66
N SER A 236 3.22 4.21 8.23
CA SER A 236 3.96 4.55 9.46
C SER A 236 3.50 3.73 10.67
N PHE A 237 2.19 3.51 10.80
CA PHE A 237 1.63 2.67 11.85
C PHE A 237 2.11 1.22 11.69
N ASP A 238 2.03 0.69 10.47
CA ASP A 238 2.38 -0.71 10.19
C ASP A 238 3.89 -0.96 10.36
N GLU A 239 4.76 -0.01 9.99
CA GLU A 239 6.20 -0.07 10.28
C GLU A 239 6.50 -0.18 11.79
N LEU A 240 5.86 0.66 12.60
CA LEU A 240 6.00 0.62 14.07
C LEU A 240 5.44 -0.68 14.65
N LYS A 241 4.32 -1.17 14.12
CA LYS A 241 3.71 -2.42 14.57
C LYS A 241 4.61 -3.62 14.26
N MET A 242 5.17 -3.69 13.05
CA MET A 242 6.03 -4.81 12.63
C MET A 242 7.29 -4.93 13.50
N THR A 243 7.81 -3.81 13.99
CA THR A 243 9.01 -3.78 14.84
C THR A 243 8.72 -4.02 16.33
N ASN A 244 7.44 -4.14 16.73
CA ASN A 244 7.03 -4.30 18.12
C ASN A 244 6.29 -5.63 18.39
N PRO A 245 7.02 -6.72 18.73
CA PRO A 245 6.40 -8.01 19.02
C PRO A 245 5.59 -8.04 20.33
N ALA A 246 5.73 -7.04 21.21
CA ALA A 246 5.00 -7.00 22.47
C ALA A 246 3.47 -6.88 22.26
N ILE A 247 3.04 -6.19 21.20
CA ILE A 247 1.62 -5.96 20.88
C ILE A 247 0.82 -7.27 20.83
N GLN A 248 1.32 -8.27 20.07
CA GLN A 248 0.62 -9.56 19.95
C GLN A 248 0.72 -10.39 21.24
N ASN A 249 1.87 -10.33 21.93
CA ASN A 249 2.10 -11.08 23.16
C ASN A 249 1.19 -10.61 24.31
N ASP A 250 1.11 -9.29 24.50
CA ASP A 250 0.31 -8.65 25.53
C ASP A 250 -1.18 -8.93 25.32
N PHE A 251 -1.65 -8.77 24.08
CA PHE A 251 -3.04 -9.07 23.76
C PHE A 251 -3.38 -10.56 23.91
N SER A 252 -2.47 -11.45 23.50
CA SER A 252 -2.62 -12.89 23.67
C SER A 252 -2.62 -13.31 25.15
N TYR A 253 -1.84 -12.63 26.00
CA TYR A 253 -1.88 -12.83 27.45
C TYR A 253 -3.22 -12.38 28.03
N TYR A 254 -3.66 -11.15 27.71
CA TYR A 254 -4.94 -10.61 28.16
C TYR A 254 -6.11 -11.54 27.84
N ARG A 255 -6.22 -12.03 26.59
CA ARG A 255 -7.29 -12.96 26.19
C ARG A 255 -7.29 -14.26 27.00
N ARG A 256 -6.11 -14.85 27.24
CA ARG A 256 -5.97 -16.07 28.05
C ARG A 256 -6.40 -15.83 29.50
N THR A 257 -6.01 -14.70 30.07
CA THR A 257 -6.33 -14.34 31.46
C THR A 257 -7.83 -14.08 31.65
N ILE A 258 -8.49 -13.37 30.73
CA ILE A 258 -9.95 -13.21 30.76
C ILE A 258 -10.66 -14.56 30.66
N SER A 259 -10.26 -15.42 29.72
CA SER A 259 -10.88 -16.72 29.53
C SER A 259 -10.79 -17.59 30.80
N ARG A 260 -9.64 -17.56 31.48
CA ARG A 260 -9.44 -18.26 32.77
C ARG A 260 -10.29 -17.65 33.90
N ASN A 261 -10.35 -16.32 34.00
CA ASN A 261 -11.08 -15.65 35.07
C ASN A 261 -12.61 -15.82 34.94
N ARG A 262 -13.15 -15.91 33.72
CA ARG A 262 -14.58 -16.19 33.49
C ARG A 262 -15.01 -17.58 33.95
N LEU A 263 -14.13 -18.58 33.83
CA LEU A 263 -14.39 -19.93 34.35
C LEU A 263 -14.45 -19.95 35.89
N ASN A 264 -13.74 -19.02 36.54
CA ASN A 264 -13.64 -18.96 38.00
C ASN A 264 -14.67 -18.01 38.63
N ASN A 265 -15.10 -16.94 37.95
CA ASN A 265 -16.02 -15.91 38.46
C ASN A 265 -17.02 -15.46 37.39
N GLN A 266 -18.28 -15.92 37.48
CA GLN A 266 -19.38 -15.57 36.55
C GLN A 266 -19.87 -14.10 36.64
N GLN A 267 -19.41 -13.32 37.61
CA GLN A 267 -19.91 -11.95 37.87
C GLN A 267 -19.08 -10.81 37.26
N LEU A 268 -17.92 -11.09 36.64
CA LEU A 268 -17.00 -10.07 36.12
C LEU A 268 -17.25 -9.65 34.66
N GLU A 269 -18.38 -10.05 34.04
CA GLU A 269 -18.67 -9.70 32.64
C GLU A 269 -18.94 -8.21 32.42
N ALA A 270 -19.33 -7.46 33.46
CA ALA A 270 -19.76 -6.06 33.33
C ALA A 270 -18.63 -5.01 33.30
N GLU A 271 -17.40 -5.35 33.71
CA GLU A 271 -16.27 -4.41 33.79
C GLU A 271 -15.21 -4.60 32.68
N ASN A 272 -15.36 -5.61 31.81
CA ASN A 272 -14.38 -5.86 30.77
C ASN A 272 -14.57 -4.90 29.58
N GLU A 273 -13.60 -4.02 29.35
CA GLU A 273 -13.60 -3.06 28.23
C GLU A 273 -13.67 -3.72 26.84
N VAL A 274 -13.31 -5.01 26.72
CA VAL A 274 -13.27 -5.76 25.45
C VAL A 274 -14.18 -7.01 25.55
N ASN A 275 -15.25 -7.03 24.75
CA ASN A 275 -16.11 -8.22 24.63
C ASN A 275 -15.44 -9.32 23.76
N ASN A 276 -15.96 -10.56 23.79
CA ASN A 276 -15.33 -11.69 23.09
C ASN A 276 -15.28 -11.50 21.56
N GLU A 277 -16.33 -10.93 20.96
CA GLU A 277 -16.39 -10.70 19.52
C GLU A 277 -15.34 -9.68 19.07
N MET A 278 -15.25 -8.56 19.78
CA MET A 278 -14.23 -7.53 19.59
C MET A 278 -12.84 -8.13 19.76
N ALA A 279 -12.63 -8.95 20.80
CA ALA A 279 -11.33 -9.59 21.03
C ALA A 279 -10.90 -10.50 19.86
N ASN A 280 -11.85 -11.20 19.23
CA ASN A 280 -11.58 -12.02 18.06
C ASN A 280 -11.21 -11.16 16.84
N ARG A 281 -11.94 -10.07 16.57
CA ARG A 281 -11.63 -9.15 15.47
C ARG A 281 -10.28 -8.47 15.65
N MET A 282 -9.99 -7.98 16.86
CA MET A 282 -8.69 -7.41 17.21
C MET A 282 -7.56 -8.44 17.04
N SER A 283 -7.80 -9.72 17.36
CA SER A 283 -6.77 -10.76 17.20
C SER A 283 -6.41 -10.96 15.73
N LEU A 284 -7.41 -11.00 14.84
CA LEU A 284 -7.19 -11.09 13.40
C LEU A 284 -6.46 -9.84 12.90
N PHE A 285 -6.89 -8.65 13.35
CA PHE A 285 -6.24 -7.39 13.01
C PHE A 285 -4.74 -7.42 13.37
N TYR A 286 -4.38 -7.73 14.62
CA TYR A 286 -2.97 -7.71 15.02
C TYR A 286 -2.13 -8.89 14.52
N ALA A 287 -2.76 -9.97 14.03
CA ALA A 287 -2.05 -11.08 13.40
C ALA A 287 -1.46 -10.69 12.03
N GLU A 288 -2.11 -9.78 11.30
CA GLU A 288 -1.64 -9.28 10.01
C GLU A 288 -0.34 -8.50 10.14
N ALA A 289 0.62 -8.66 9.23
CA ALA A 289 1.87 -7.91 9.26
C ALA A 289 1.62 -6.40 9.15
N THR A 290 0.71 -6.01 8.25
CA THR A 290 0.34 -4.63 7.92
C THR A 290 -1.16 -4.40 8.18
N PRO A 291 -1.58 -4.29 9.45
CA PRO A 291 -2.99 -4.27 9.83
C PRO A 291 -3.78 -3.08 9.27
N MET A 292 -3.20 -1.87 9.27
CA MET A 292 -3.89 -0.69 8.73
C MET A 292 -4.01 -0.79 7.21
N LEU A 293 -2.93 -1.19 6.53
CA LEU A 293 -2.93 -1.33 5.08
C LEU A 293 -3.89 -2.42 4.61
N LYS A 294 -4.00 -3.52 5.36
CA LYS A 294 -4.98 -4.58 5.09
C LYS A 294 -6.40 -4.06 5.24
N THR A 295 -6.68 -3.26 6.27
CA THR A 295 -7.98 -2.59 6.45
C THR A 295 -8.30 -1.68 5.27
N LEU A 296 -7.36 -0.84 4.83
CA LEU A 296 -7.58 0.04 3.67
C LEU A 296 -7.80 -0.76 2.37
N SER A 297 -7.01 -1.80 2.13
CA SER A 297 -7.14 -2.65 0.94
C SER A 297 -8.51 -3.33 0.88
N ASN A 298 -8.98 -3.85 2.01
CA ASN A 298 -10.32 -4.42 2.13
C ASN A 298 -11.40 -3.35 1.92
N ALA A 299 -11.20 -2.14 2.46
CA ALA A 299 -12.13 -1.02 2.30
C ALA A 299 -12.25 -0.57 0.84
N THR A 300 -11.13 -0.45 0.11
CA THR A 300 -11.14 -0.10 -1.32
C THR A 300 -11.80 -1.20 -2.16
N THR A 301 -11.50 -2.47 -1.87
CA THR A 301 -12.14 -3.61 -2.55
C THR A 301 -13.66 -3.60 -2.32
N LYS A 302 -14.07 -3.35 -1.07
CA LYS A 302 -15.48 -3.24 -0.69
C LYS A 302 -16.15 -2.06 -1.39
N PHE A 303 -15.50 -0.89 -1.43
CA PHE A 303 -16.00 0.30 -2.12
C PHE A 303 -16.35 0.02 -3.58
N VAL A 304 -15.44 -0.60 -4.33
CA VAL A 304 -15.68 -0.98 -5.73
C VAL A 304 -16.82 -2.01 -5.85
N SER A 305 -16.89 -2.98 -4.93
CA SER A 305 -17.93 -4.01 -4.96
C SER A 305 -19.34 -3.48 -4.64
N GLU A 306 -19.44 -2.47 -3.77
CA GLU A 306 -20.70 -1.86 -3.33
C GLU A 306 -21.22 -0.84 -4.36
N ASN A 307 -20.32 -0.12 -5.04
CA ASN A 307 -20.67 0.91 -6.02
C ASN A 307 -20.75 0.37 -7.45
N LYS A 308 -21.69 -0.55 -7.71
CA LYS A 308 -21.85 -1.20 -9.03
C LYS A 308 -22.13 -0.26 -10.20
N THR A 309 -22.59 0.97 -9.92
CA THR A 309 -22.83 2.00 -10.93
C THR A 309 -21.56 2.75 -11.33
N LEU A 310 -20.50 2.65 -10.52
CA LEU A 310 -19.20 3.24 -10.80
C LEU A 310 -18.32 2.18 -11.47
N PRO A 311 -17.79 2.44 -12.67
CA PRO A 311 -16.76 1.59 -13.27
C PRO A 311 -15.58 1.37 -12.31
N ILE A 312 -15.14 0.12 -12.18
CA ILE A 312 -13.91 -0.21 -11.43
C ILE A 312 -12.70 0.58 -11.95
N GLU A 313 -12.70 0.85 -13.26
CA GLU A 313 -11.67 1.62 -13.95
C GLU A 313 -11.50 3.01 -13.34
N ASP A 314 -12.56 3.70 -12.90
CA ASP A 314 -12.43 5.05 -12.33
C ASP A 314 -11.62 5.02 -11.02
N THR A 315 -11.81 3.98 -10.20
CA THR A 315 -11.03 3.81 -8.96
C THR A 315 -9.60 3.38 -9.27
N THR A 316 -9.40 2.38 -10.12
CA THR A 316 -8.05 1.88 -10.43
C THR A 316 -7.23 2.90 -11.22
N ASP A 317 -7.87 3.70 -12.07
CA ASP A 317 -7.25 4.77 -12.81
C ASP A 317 -6.91 5.96 -11.91
N CYS A 318 -7.73 6.27 -10.91
CA CYS A 318 -7.38 7.22 -9.86
C CYS A 318 -6.12 6.80 -9.11
N LEU A 319 -6.05 5.55 -8.63
CA LEU A 319 -4.87 5.02 -7.92
C LEU A 319 -3.61 5.01 -8.80
N SER A 320 -3.72 4.54 -10.04
CA SER A 320 -2.58 4.50 -10.97
C SER A 320 -2.13 5.90 -11.42
N THR A 321 -3.06 6.85 -11.57
CA THR A 321 -2.74 8.24 -11.86
C THR A 321 -2.00 8.88 -10.68
N MET A 322 -2.45 8.66 -9.43
CA MET A 322 -1.73 9.12 -8.24
C MET A 322 -0.32 8.53 -8.17
N ALA A 323 -0.16 7.23 -8.47
CA ALA A 323 1.14 6.56 -8.50
C ALA A 323 2.06 7.21 -9.55
N CYS A 324 1.55 7.45 -10.75
CA CYS A 324 2.28 8.08 -11.84
C CYS A 324 2.69 9.51 -11.49
N VAL A 325 1.79 10.30 -10.91
CA VAL A 325 2.08 11.69 -10.50
C VAL A 325 3.16 11.71 -9.44
N CYS A 326 3.08 10.85 -8.41
CA CYS A 326 4.11 10.77 -7.38
C CYS A 326 5.47 10.37 -7.98
N ARG A 327 5.50 9.36 -8.86
CA ARG A 327 6.72 8.94 -9.57
C ARG A 327 7.34 10.10 -10.35
N VAL A 328 6.54 10.80 -11.15
CA VAL A 328 7.00 11.92 -11.99
C VAL A 328 7.51 13.08 -11.14
N MET A 329 6.82 13.39 -10.04
CA MET A 329 7.27 14.43 -9.10
C MET A 329 8.63 14.09 -8.46
N LEU A 330 8.93 12.81 -8.27
CA LEU A 330 10.19 12.32 -7.70
C LEU A 330 11.33 12.20 -8.74
N GLU A 331 11.01 11.79 -9.98
CA GLU A 331 11.99 11.62 -11.06
C GLU A 331 12.40 12.95 -11.71
N THR A 332 11.46 13.88 -11.84
CA THR A 332 11.66 15.12 -12.61
C THR A 332 12.36 16.16 -11.74
N PRO A 333 13.60 16.59 -12.07
CA PRO A 333 14.35 17.56 -11.26
C PRO A 333 13.59 18.86 -10.99
N GLU A 334 12.83 19.36 -11.98
CA GLU A 334 12.06 20.60 -11.88
C GLU A 334 10.94 20.52 -10.83
N TYR A 335 10.31 19.35 -10.69
CA TYR A 335 9.31 19.12 -9.64
C TYR A 335 9.95 18.78 -8.31
N ARG A 336 11.05 18.02 -8.34
CA ARG A 336 11.81 17.67 -7.15
C ARG A 336 12.34 18.90 -6.41
N CYS A 337 12.78 19.92 -7.16
CA CYS A 337 13.20 21.21 -6.61
C CYS A 337 12.07 22.05 -6.00
N ARG A 338 10.79 21.69 -6.20
CA ARG A 338 9.65 22.38 -5.58
C ARG A 338 9.34 21.87 -4.18
N PHE A 339 9.81 20.67 -3.82
CA PHE A 339 9.70 20.21 -2.43
C PHE A 339 10.63 21.04 -1.55
N THR A 340 10.08 21.61 -0.48
CA THR A 340 10.89 22.39 0.45
C THR A 340 11.63 21.49 1.43
N ASN A 341 11.07 20.31 1.74
CA ASN A 341 11.58 19.41 2.77
C ASN A 341 11.87 18.00 2.25
N THR A 342 12.92 17.38 2.80
CA THR A 342 13.24 15.96 2.55
C THR A 342 12.11 15.03 3.03
N ASP A 343 11.40 15.44 4.08
CA ASP A 343 10.25 14.71 4.61
C ASP A 343 9.08 14.65 3.61
N THR A 344 8.85 15.72 2.84
CA THR A 344 7.84 15.74 1.76
C THR A 344 8.19 14.76 0.64
N MET A 345 9.48 14.60 0.36
CA MET A 345 9.96 13.63 -0.64
C MET A 345 9.72 12.19 -0.16
N LEU A 346 10.04 11.88 1.10
CA LEU A 346 9.76 10.57 1.70
C LEU A 346 8.24 10.32 1.83
N PHE A 347 7.46 11.35 2.13
CA PHE A 347 6.00 11.30 2.13
C PHE A 347 5.49 10.90 0.74
N CYS A 348 5.95 11.56 -0.33
CA CYS A 348 5.57 11.25 -1.70
C CYS A 348 5.92 9.79 -2.09
N MET A 349 7.07 9.27 -1.65
CA MET A 349 7.45 7.86 -1.86
C MET A 349 6.52 6.89 -1.13
N ARG A 350 6.17 7.18 0.13
CA ARG A 350 5.21 6.39 0.91
C ARG A 350 3.86 6.35 0.22
N VAL A 351 3.38 7.50 -0.26
CA VAL A 351 2.11 7.62 -0.99
C VAL A 351 2.15 6.78 -2.26
N MET A 352 3.21 6.91 -3.07
CA MET A 352 3.41 6.10 -4.28
C MET A 352 3.29 4.60 -3.99
N VAL A 353 3.99 4.10 -2.98
CA VAL A 353 3.94 2.69 -2.59
C VAL A 353 2.56 2.30 -2.06
N GLY A 354 1.94 3.14 -1.24
CA GLY A 354 0.60 2.90 -0.70
C GLY A 354 -0.46 2.73 -1.79
N VAL A 355 -0.49 3.63 -2.79
CA VAL A 355 -1.45 3.53 -3.90
C VAL A 355 -1.16 2.35 -4.83
N ILE A 356 0.11 1.95 -5.00
CA ILE A 356 0.48 0.76 -5.76
C ILE A 356 -0.10 -0.49 -5.10
N ILE A 357 0.02 -0.61 -3.78
CA ILE A 357 -0.50 -1.77 -3.03
C ILE A 357 -2.03 -1.80 -3.10
N LEU A 358 -2.70 -0.66 -2.93
CA LEU A 358 -4.15 -0.58 -3.10
C LEU A 358 -4.58 -0.96 -4.53
N TYR A 359 -3.84 -0.53 -5.56
CA TYR A 359 -4.11 -0.90 -6.94
C TYR A 359 -3.96 -2.40 -7.15
N ASP A 360 -2.90 -3.04 -6.63
CA ASP A 360 -2.69 -4.48 -6.78
C ASP A 360 -3.84 -5.30 -6.19
N HIS A 361 -4.40 -4.86 -5.06
CA HIS A 361 -5.52 -5.53 -4.41
C HIS A 361 -6.85 -5.39 -5.14
N VAL A 362 -7.06 -4.28 -5.85
CA VAL A 362 -8.35 -3.94 -6.45
C VAL A 362 -8.40 -4.27 -7.93
N HIS A 363 -7.29 -4.08 -8.65
CA HIS A 363 -7.24 -4.28 -10.09
C HIS A 363 -7.24 -5.78 -10.44
N PRO A 364 -8.07 -6.25 -11.40
CA PRO A 364 -8.26 -7.70 -11.66
C PRO A 364 -6.98 -8.47 -12.02
N VAL A 365 -5.99 -7.81 -12.61
CA VAL A 365 -4.71 -8.43 -13.00
C VAL A 365 -3.54 -8.02 -12.09
N GLY A 366 -3.80 -7.17 -11.10
CA GLY A 366 -2.77 -6.61 -10.21
C GLY A 366 -1.88 -5.54 -10.86
N ALA A 367 -0.94 -5.01 -10.07
CA ALA A 367 -0.03 -3.93 -10.43
C ALA A 367 1.16 -4.42 -11.29
N PHE A 368 1.51 -5.70 -11.23
CA PHE A 368 2.71 -6.28 -11.84
C PHE A 368 2.48 -6.87 -13.24
N ALA A 369 1.22 -7.00 -13.67
CA ALA A 369 0.91 -7.46 -15.02
C ALA A 369 1.44 -6.46 -16.06
N LYS A 370 1.86 -6.98 -17.23
CA LYS A 370 2.31 -6.12 -18.35
C LYS A 370 1.23 -5.15 -18.86
N THR A 371 -0.04 -5.46 -18.60
CA THR A 371 -1.21 -4.66 -18.96
C THR A 371 -1.59 -3.66 -17.85
N SER A 372 -0.86 -3.62 -16.73
CA SER A 372 -1.06 -2.64 -15.66
C SER A 372 -0.73 -1.24 -16.16
N LYS A 373 -1.47 -0.23 -15.69
CA LYS A 373 -1.20 1.18 -15.97
C LYS A 373 -0.06 1.75 -15.10
N ILE A 374 0.43 0.99 -14.12
CA ILE A 374 1.51 1.40 -13.23
C ILE A 374 2.86 0.96 -13.81
N ASP A 375 3.75 1.91 -14.06
CA ASP A 375 5.16 1.63 -14.35
C ASP A 375 5.91 1.20 -13.08
N MET A 376 5.79 -0.08 -12.75
CA MET A 376 6.44 -0.67 -11.59
C MET A 376 7.96 -0.55 -11.65
N LYS A 377 8.57 -0.60 -12.85
CA LYS A 377 10.02 -0.51 -13.00
C LYS A 377 10.51 0.90 -12.67
N GLY A 378 9.82 1.93 -13.15
CA GLY A 378 10.07 3.32 -12.79
C GLY A 378 9.89 3.58 -11.30
N CYS A 379 8.78 3.11 -10.70
CA CYS A 379 8.54 3.25 -9.26
C CYS A 379 9.65 2.60 -8.41
N ILE A 380 10.08 1.38 -8.74
CA ILE A 380 11.18 0.69 -8.03
C ILE A 380 12.51 1.42 -8.23
N LYS A 381 12.76 1.96 -9.44
CA LYS A 381 13.98 2.72 -9.74
C LYS A 381 14.08 3.96 -8.84
N VAL A 382 13.00 4.74 -8.72
CA VAL A 382 12.93 5.93 -7.85
C VAL A 382 13.26 5.58 -6.40
N LEU A 383 12.73 4.47 -5.89
CA LEU A 383 13.01 4.02 -4.52
C LEU A 383 14.48 3.62 -4.37
N LYS A 384 15.06 2.87 -5.33
CA LYS A 384 16.46 2.43 -5.29
C LYS A 384 17.49 3.56 -5.40
N GLU A 385 17.10 4.72 -5.91
CA GLU A 385 17.94 5.92 -5.96
C GLU A 385 18.07 6.61 -4.60
N GLN A 386 17.30 6.20 -3.59
CA GLN A 386 17.35 6.75 -2.24
C GLN A 386 18.31 5.97 -1.32
N PRO A 387 18.75 6.57 -0.21
CA PRO A 387 19.49 5.88 0.83
C PRO A 387 18.74 4.62 1.30
N SER A 388 19.42 3.47 1.33
CA SER A 388 18.76 2.17 1.57
C SER A 388 18.02 2.14 2.92
N ASN A 389 18.57 2.78 3.95
CA ASN A 389 18.00 2.86 5.28
C ASN A 389 16.66 3.60 5.36
N SER A 390 16.33 4.48 4.39
CA SER A 390 15.08 5.26 4.41
C SER A 390 13.92 4.61 3.65
N VAL A 391 14.22 3.65 2.76
CA VAL A 391 13.22 3.04 1.85
C VAL A 391 13.11 1.53 1.96
N GLU A 392 13.94 0.88 2.78
CA GLU A 392 13.90 -0.58 2.96
C GLU A 392 12.53 -1.07 3.43
N GLY A 393 11.89 -0.37 4.38
CA GLY A 393 10.52 -0.66 4.81
C GLY A 393 9.50 -0.63 3.67
N LEU A 394 9.66 0.30 2.73
CA LEU A 394 8.79 0.45 1.56
C LEU A 394 9.00 -0.64 0.51
N LEU A 395 10.25 -1.03 0.26
CA LEU A 395 10.59 -2.14 -0.63
C LEU A 395 10.09 -3.48 -0.06
N ASN A 396 10.17 -3.65 1.26
CA ASN A 396 9.61 -4.81 1.95
C ASN A 396 8.08 -4.81 1.91
N ALA A 397 7.44 -3.64 2.06
CA ALA A 397 5.99 -3.52 1.96
C ALA A 397 5.50 -3.98 0.58
N LEU A 398 6.13 -3.52 -0.51
CA LEU A 398 5.85 -4.01 -1.87
C LEU A 398 6.01 -5.54 -1.91
N SER A 399 7.17 -6.07 -1.52
CA SER A 399 7.47 -7.50 -1.63
C SER A 399 6.56 -8.42 -0.79
N CYS A 400 6.00 -7.94 0.33
CA CYS A 400 5.23 -8.73 1.28
C CYS A 400 3.71 -8.68 1.07
N THR A 401 3.17 -7.59 0.49
CA THR A 401 1.72 -7.43 0.27
C THR A 401 1.25 -7.94 -1.08
N ASP A 402 2.17 -8.43 -1.91
CA ASP A 402 1.91 -8.88 -3.26
C ASP A 402 1.04 -10.15 -3.34
N LEU A 403 -0.27 -9.95 -3.52
CA LEU A 403 -1.20 -11.01 -3.89
C LEU A 403 -0.79 -11.66 -5.24
N HIS A 404 -0.29 -10.85 -6.18
CA HIS A 404 -0.01 -11.26 -7.56
C HIS A 404 1.47 -11.61 -7.86
N LEU A 405 2.44 -11.16 -7.04
CA LEU A 405 3.85 -11.56 -7.20
C LEU A 405 4.07 -13.01 -6.74
N GLN A 406 3.35 -13.47 -5.72
CA GLN A 406 3.38 -14.88 -5.31
C GLN A 406 2.74 -15.82 -6.35
N ALA A 407 1.66 -15.37 -7.02
CA ALA A 407 0.99 -16.14 -8.06
C ALA A 407 1.86 -16.32 -9.33
N THR A 408 2.70 -15.35 -9.66
CA THR A 408 3.62 -15.42 -10.82
C THR A 408 4.86 -16.27 -10.54
N HIS A 409 5.36 -16.30 -9.31
CA HIS A 409 6.45 -17.20 -8.92
C HIS A 409 6.03 -18.65 -8.65
N GLY A 410 4.75 -18.89 -8.32
CA GLY A 410 4.20 -20.25 -8.17
C GLY A 410 3.81 -20.95 -9.49
N ALA A 411 3.93 -20.25 -10.63
CA ALA A 411 3.58 -20.75 -11.96
C ALA A 411 4.80 -20.95 -12.88
N MET A 412 6.02 -20.95 -12.34
CA MET A 412 7.25 -21.34 -13.04
C MET A 412 7.75 -22.72 -12.60
#